data_AF-A0A6P0Z5R1-F1
#
_entry.id   AF-A0A6P0Z5R1-F1
#
_cell.length_a   1.000
_cell.length_b   1.000
_cell.length_c   1.000
_cell.angle_alpha   90.00
_cell.angle_beta   90.00
_cell.angle_gamma   90.00
#
_symmetry.space_group_name_H-M   'P 1'
#
loop_
_entity.id
_entity.type
_entity.pdbx_description
1 polymer ?
#
loop_
_entity_poly.entity_id
_entity_poly.type
_entity_poly.pdbx_seq_one_letter_code
_entity_poly.pdbx_strand_id
1 'polypeptide(L)'
;MRLNLESPTPRLSLYVPRPTTEIPFLLDNSSRRVWSGQLPQTGYYEIVVMSDHPAFNRQAPEQPQSFRLTVAVDNVSKPTSGAIDHTDNPGEPIEDD
;
A
#
# COMPACT_ATOMS: atom_id res chain seq x y z
N MET A 1 9.93 2.05 1.90
CA MET A 1 8.81 2.88 2.42
C MET A 1 9.06 3.16 3.89
N ARG A 2 8.63 4.34 4.35
CA ARG A 2 8.70 4.80 5.73
C ARG A 2 7.32 5.30 6.17
N LEU A 3 6.92 4.94 7.38
CA LEU A 3 5.69 5.32 8.05
C LEU A 3 6.02 5.92 9.41
N ASN A 4 5.36 7.02 9.76
CA ASN A 4 5.34 7.56 11.11
C ASN A 4 3.91 7.96 11.48
N LEU A 5 3.37 7.33 12.52
CA LEU A 5 2.06 7.56 13.11
C LEU A 5 2.21 8.26 14.46
N GLU A 6 1.71 9.48 14.52
CA GLU A 6 1.55 10.25 15.74
C GLU A 6 0.09 10.16 16.18
N SER A 7 -0.18 9.36 17.20
CA SER A 7 -1.49 9.19 17.83
C SER A 7 -1.31 8.87 19.31
N PRO A 8 -2.20 9.33 20.20
CA PRO A 8 -2.21 8.89 21.60
C PRO A 8 -2.37 7.37 21.73
N THR A 9 -3.12 6.73 20.83
CA THR A 9 -3.39 5.28 20.82
C THR A 9 -3.07 4.70 19.43
N PRO A 10 -1.80 4.38 19.16
CA PRO A 10 -1.41 3.91 17.84
C PRO A 10 -1.77 2.44 17.69
N ARG A 11 -2.66 2.15 16.74
CA ARG A 11 -2.71 0.85 16.10
C ARG A 11 -2.55 1.03 14.61
N LEU A 12 -1.55 0.35 14.06
CA LEU A 12 -1.16 0.44 12.66
C LEU A 12 -1.13 -0.96 12.05
N SER A 13 -1.87 -1.15 10.97
CA SER A 13 -1.71 -2.29 10.08
C SER A 13 -1.23 -1.81 8.70
N LEU A 14 -0.43 -2.64 8.04
CA LEU A 14 0.09 -2.43 6.70
C LEU A 14 -0.04 -3.74 5.92
N TYR A 15 -0.95 -3.78 4.95
CA TYR A 15 -1.23 -4.96 4.13
C TYR A 15 -0.56 -4.87 2.77
N VAL A 16 -0.10 -6.03 2.29
CA VAL A 16 0.53 -6.16 0.97
C VAL A 16 -0.53 -6.24 -0.14
N PRO A 17 -0.22 -5.84 -1.39
CA PRO A 17 -1.16 -5.88 -2.51
C PRO A 17 -1.73 -7.28 -2.79
N ARG A 18 -0.94 -8.33 -2.58
CA ARG A 18 -1.31 -9.74 -2.83
C ARG A 18 -0.78 -10.61 -1.69
N PRO A 19 -1.56 -10.81 -0.60
CA PRO A 19 -1.15 -11.63 0.53
C PRO A 19 -0.82 -13.07 0.11
N THR A 20 0.25 -13.64 0.68
CA THR A 20 0.59 -15.07 0.55
C THR A 20 0.69 -15.71 1.93
N THR A 21 0.88 -17.02 1.98
CA THR A 21 1.16 -17.76 3.22
C THR A 21 2.45 -17.29 3.90
N GLU A 22 3.45 -16.87 3.12
CA GLU A 22 4.75 -16.40 3.60
C GLU A 22 4.70 -14.92 4.00
N ILE A 23 3.94 -14.11 3.25
CA ILE A 23 3.81 -12.67 3.49
C ILE A 23 2.32 -12.30 3.50
N PRO A 24 1.61 -12.56 4.62
CA PRO A 24 0.20 -12.20 4.74
C PRO A 24 0.01 -10.69 4.95
N PHE A 25 0.94 -10.04 5.65
CA PHE A 25 0.95 -8.61 5.96
C PHE A 25 2.37 -8.14 6.32
N LEU A 26 2.59 -6.83 6.34
CA LEU A 26 3.84 -6.23 6.83
C LEU A 26 3.73 -5.81 8.29
N LEU A 27 2.55 -5.32 8.69
CA LEU A 27 2.18 -5.02 10.07
C LEU A 27 0.71 -5.39 10.27
N ASP A 28 0.39 -5.98 11.40
CA ASP A 28 -0.99 -6.23 11.79
C ASP A 28 -1.22 -5.80 13.24
N ASN A 29 -2.23 -4.97 13.45
CA ASN A 29 -2.65 -4.42 14.74
C ASN A 29 -1.47 -3.98 15.62
N SER A 30 -0.46 -3.35 15.02
CA SER A 30 0.81 -3.07 15.67
C SER A 30 0.73 -1.82 16.54
N SER A 31 1.31 -1.86 17.74
CA SER A 31 1.52 -0.67 18.58
C SER A 31 2.70 0.20 18.12
N ARG A 32 3.40 -0.21 17.05
CA ARG A 32 4.52 0.55 16.48
C ARG A 32 4.02 1.84 15.87
N ARG A 33 4.66 2.94 16.24
CA ARG A 33 4.43 4.28 15.67
C ARG A 33 5.23 4.49 14.39
N VAL A 34 6.38 3.86 14.27
CA VAL A 34 7.27 4.00 13.12
C VAL A 34 7.48 2.65 12.47
N TRP A 35 7.47 2.64 11.14
CA TRP A 35 7.87 1.49 10.35
C TRP A 35 8.69 1.92 9.15
N SER A 36 9.71 1.14 8.85
CA SER A 36 10.51 1.32 7.64
C SER A 36 10.92 -0.04 7.10
N GLY A 37 10.78 -0.22 5.79
CA GLY A 37 11.15 -1.47 5.16
C GLY A 37 11.12 -1.39 3.64
N GLN A 38 11.71 -2.40 3.00
CA GLN A 38 11.50 -2.66 1.59
C GLN A 38 10.10 -3.22 1.37
N LEU A 39 9.48 -2.80 0.27
CA LEU A 39 8.17 -3.30 -0.14
C LEU A 39 8.39 -4.60 -0.94
N PRO A 40 7.88 -5.76 -0.48
CA PRO A 40 8.16 -7.04 -1.14
C PRO A 40 7.41 -7.23 -2.46
N GLN A 41 6.46 -6.34 -2.77
CA GLN A 41 5.56 -6.46 -3.92
C GLN A 41 5.36 -5.09 -4.57
N THR A 42 5.03 -5.10 -5.85
CA THR A 42 4.55 -3.91 -6.56
C THR A 42 3.03 -3.88 -6.52
N GLY A 43 2.44 -2.73 -6.20
CA GLY A 43 0.99 -2.54 -6.22
C GLY A 43 0.49 -1.59 -5.15
N TYR A 44 -0.82 -1.64 -4.90
CA TYR A 44 -1.49 -0.84 -3.88
C TYR A 44 -1.34 -1.51 -2.51
N TYR A 45 -0.65 -0.83 -1.61
CA TYR A 45 -0.58 -1.19 -0.20
C TYR A 45 -1.71 -0.51 0.56
N GLU A 46 -2.24 -1.19 1.57
CA GLU A 46 -3.27 -0.63 2.46
C GLU A 46 -2.67 -0.32 3.82
N ILE A 47 -2.91 0.90 4.33
CA ILE A 47 -2.51 1.34 5.67
C ILE A 47 -3.78 1.56 6.47
N VAL A 48 -3.95 0.80 7.55
CA VAL A 48 -5.10 0.96 8.45
C VAL A 48 -4.61 1.57 9.76
N VAL A 49 -5.22 2.70 10.12
CA VAL A 49 -5.01 3.36 11.41
C VAL A 49 -6.21 3.09 12.29
N MET A 50 -5.97 2.51 13.45
CA MET A 50 -6.96 2.17 14.45
C MET A 50 -6.62 2.88 15.76
N SER A 51 -7.65 3.08 16.58
CA SER A 51 -7.51 3.49 17.97
C SER A 51 -7.83 2.30 18.87
N ASP A 52 -7.03 2.10 19.93
CA ASP A 52 -7.36 1.18 21.02
C ASP A 52 -8.21 1.85 22.12
N HIS A 53 -8.70 3.07 21.88
CA HIS A 53 -9.41 3.84 22.89
C HIS A 53 -10.70 3.11 23.32
N PRO A 54 -10.86 2.80 24.62
CA PRO A 54 -11.95 1.97 25.13
C PRO A 54 -13.34 2.60 24.96
N ALA A 55 -13.43 3.88 24.59
CA ALA A 55 -14.70 4.54 24.28
C ALA A 55 -15.36 4.07 22.98
N PHE A 56 -14.66 3.33 22.11
CA PHE A 56 -15.31 2.70 20.94
C PHE A 56 -16.34 1.63 21.33
N ASN A 57 -16.32 1.14 22.58
CA ASN A 57 -17.18 0.06 23.07
C ASN A 57 -18.19 0.47 24.16
N ARG A 58 -18.39 1.77 24.42
CA ARG A 58 -19.41 2.23 25.38
C ARG A 58 -20.15 3.44 24.83
N GLN A 59 -21.40 3.60 25.24
CA GLN A 59 -22.32 4.72 24.94
C GLN A 59 -21.81 6.10 25.45
N ALA A 60 -20.53 6.42 25.25
CA ALA A 60 -19.96 7.74 25.42
C ALA A 60 -19.89 8.40 24.03
N PRO A 61 -20.12 9.71 23.91
CA PRO A 61 -19.94 10.41 22.64
C PRO A 61 -18.52 10.18 22.15
N GLU A 62 -18.40 9.64 20.92
CA GLU A 62 -17.13 9.41 20.25
C GLU A 62 -16.31 10.70 20.29
N GLN A 63 -15.21 10.72 21.03
CA GLN A 63 -14.25 11.80 20.89
C GLN A 63 -13.39 11.49 19.66
N PRO A 64 -13.48 12.27 18.58
CA PRO A 64 -12.66 12.04 17.40
C PRO A 64 -11.21 12.18 17.81
N GLN A 65 -10.46 11.10 17.61
CA GLN A 65 -9.05 11.10 17.97
C GLN A 65 -8.23 11.63 16.81
N SER A 66 -7.55 12.75 17.04
CA SER A 66 -6.61 13.30 16.09
C SER A 66 -5.40 12.38 15.95
N PHE A 67 -4.98 12.15 14.72
CA PHE A 67 -3.73 11.49 14.40
C PHE A 67 -3.03 12.20 13.24
N ARG A 68 -1.72 12.02 13.13
CA ARG A 68 -0.93 12.43 11.96
C ARG A 68 -0.20 11.20 11.44
N LEU A 69 -0.43 10.87 10.17
CA LEU A 69 0.31 9.85 9.46
C LEU A 69 1.22 10.51 8.42
N THR A 70 2.51 10.24 8.52
CA THR A 70 3.50 10.61 7.50
C THR A 70 3.91 9.36 6.73
N VAL A 71 3.82 9.43 5.40
CA VAL A 71 4.20 8.34 4.49
C VAL A 71 5.27 8.82 3.52
N ALA A 72 6.35 8.05 3.38
CA ALA A 72 7.34 8.28 2.35
C ALA A 72 7.65 6.98 1.59
N VAL A 73 7.66 7.06 0.26
CA VAL A 73 8.02 5.96 -0.64
C VAL A 73 9.13 6.45 -1.55
N ASP A 74 10.26 5.77 -1.51
CA ASP A 74 11.41 6.04 -2.37
C ASP A 74 11.41 5.04 -3.55
N ASN A 75 12.13 5.37 -4.63
CA ASN A 75 12.33 4.50 -5.80
C ASN A 75 11.03 4.04 -6.48
N VAL A 76 10.07 4.97 -6.65
CA VAL A 76 8.81 4.67 -7.35
C VAL A 76 9.06 4.53 -8.86
N SER A 77 8.88 3.32 -9.38
CA SER A 77 8.88 3.04 -10.82
C SER A 77 7.45 2.90 -11.33
N LYS A 78 7.18 3.45 -12.52
CA LYS A 78 5.94 3.16 -13.24
C LYS A 78 6.07 1.78 -13.91
N PRO A 79 5.02 0.96 -13.95
CA PRO A 79 5.01 -0.17 -14.87
C PRO A 79 5.17 0.40 -16.28
N THR A 80 6.15 -0.10 -17.03
CA THR A 80 6.36 0.32 -18.43
C THR A 80 5.10 -0.06 -19.21
N SER A 81 4.32 0.94 -19.61
CA SER A 81 3.22 0.76 -20.56
C SER A 81 3.86 0.54 -21.93
N GLY A 82 4.18 -0.71 -22.26
CA GLY A 82 4.99 -1.00 -23.44
C GLY A 82 5.36 -2.48 -23.58
N ALA A 83 4.37 -3.36 -23.45
CA ALA A 83 4.44 -4.71 -24.00
C ALA A 83 3.08 -5.06 -24.60
N ILE A 84 2.57 -4.19 -25.47
CA ILE A 84 1.78 -4.65 -26.60
C ILE A 84 2.77 -4.60 -27.75
N ASP A 85 3.42 -5.73 -28.00
CA ASP A 85 4.15 -5.98 -29.23
C ASP A 85 3.13 -5.95 -30.35
N HIS A 86 2.83 -4.75 -30.85
CA HIS A 86 2.28 -4.60 -32.17
C HIS A 86 3.46 -4.93 -33.09
N THR A 87 3.63 -6.21 -33.40
CA THR A 87 4.32 -6.60 -34.62
C THR A 87 3.51 -6.00 -35.76
N ASP A 88 3.81 -4.74 -36.04
CA ASP A 88 3.61 -4.06 -37.31
C ASP A 88 4.20 -5.00 -38.36
N ASN A 89 3.33 -5.78 -38.99
CA ASN A 89 3.70 -6.61 -40.12
C ASN A 89 3.69 -5.64 -41.31
N PRO A 90 4.86 -5.16 -41.80
CA PRO A 90 4.86 -4.30 -42.98
C PRO A 90 4.33 -5.16 -44.12
N GLY A 91 3.18 -4.77 -44.67
CA GLY A 91 2.49 -5.53 -45.70
C GLY A 91 3.46 -5.98 -46.81
N GLU A 92 3.40 -7.27 -47.14
CA GLU A 92 4.09 -7.80 -48.31
C GLU A 92 3.68 -6.99 -49.55
N PRO A 93 4.63 -6.55 -50.40
CA PRO A 93 4.28 -6.02 -51.70
C PRO A 93 3.78 -7.18 -52.56
N ILE A 94 2.53 -7.10 -53.02
CA ILE A 94 2.02 -7.98 -54.07
C ILE A 94 2.54 -7.40 -55.40
N GLU A 95 3.61 -7.97 -55.93
CA GLU A 95 3.99 -7.80 -57.35
C GLU A 95 3.25 -8.84 -58.20
N ASP A 96 2.59 -8.37 -59.27
CA ASP A 96 2.64 -8.86 -60.67
C ASP A 96 1.29 -8.74 -61.40
N ASP A 97 1.28 -7.91 -62.46
CA ASP A 97 0.67 -8.21 -63.78
C ASP A 97 1.48 -7.51 -64.88
#